data_AF-A0A951WY54-F1
#
_entry.id   AF-A0A951WY54-F1
#
_cell.length_a   1.000
_cell.length_b   1.000
_cell.length_c   1.000
_cell.angle_alpha   90.00
_cell.angle_beta   90.00
_cell.angle_gamma   90.00
#
_symmetry.space_group_name_H-M   'P 1'
#
loop_
_entity.id
_entity.type
_entity.pdbx_description
1 polymer ?
#
loop_
_entity_poly.entity_id
_entity_poly.type
_entity_poly.pdbx_seq_one_letter_code
_entity_poly.pdbx_strand_id
1 'polypeptide(L)' 'EVDRLVRDLRASGAVEAARTEARTFLQQASDSLAAFPDNVYRRSMQGLCDFVVQRTY' A
#
# COMPACT_ATOMS: atom_id res chain seq x y z
N GLU A 1 25.69 8.61 -11.53
CA GLU A 1 25.52 7.17 -11.21
C GLU A 1 24.11 6.86 -10.72
N VAL A 2 23.60 7.59 -9.72
CA VAL A 2 22.23 7.47 -9.20
C VAL A 2 21.16 7.56 -10.30
N ASP A 3 21.27 8.50 -11.24
CA ASP A 3 20.26 8.64 -12.31
C ASP A 3 20.18 7.43 -13.26
N ARG A 4 21.31 6.74 -13.47
CA ARG A 4 21.30 5.51 -14.27
C ARG A 4 20.58 4.41 -13.52
N LEU A 5 20.90 4.23 -12.23
CA LEU A 5 20.23 3.28 -11.35
C LEU A 5 18.71 3.53 -11.28
N VAL A 6 18.28 4.79 -11.16
CA VAL A 6 16.86 5.15 -11.14
C VAL A 6 16.17 4.79 -12.45
N ARG A 7 16.82 5.02 -13.60
CA ARG A 7 16.29 4.61 -14.90
C ARG A 7 16.17 3.10 -15.02
N ASP A 8 17.21 2.38 -14.62
CA ASP A 8 17.25 0.91 -14.68
C ASP A 8 16.19 0.30 -13.75
N LEU A 9 16.01 0.86 -12.54
CA LEU A 9 14.98 0.45 -11.58
C LEU A 9 13.55 0.70 -12.08
N ARG A 10 13.32 1.81 -12.79
CA ARG A 10 12.01 2.10 -13.40
C ARG A 10 11.73 1.18 -14.59
N ALA A 11 12.76 0.81 -15.35
CA ALA A 11 12.63 -0.09 -16.50
C ALA A 11 12.46 -1.57 -16.10
N SER A 12 12.93 -1.97 -14.92
CA SER A 12 12.92 -3.37 -14.47
C SER A 12 11.57 -3.86 -13.93
N GLY A 13 10.58 -2.98 -13.78
CA GLY A 13 9.29 -3.31 -13.17
C GLY A 13 9.33 -3.39 -11.64
N ALA A 14 10.47 -3.13 -10.99
CA ALA A 14 10.60 -3.17 -9.53
C ALA A 14 9.64 -2.21 -8.82
N VAL A 15 9.33 -1.06 -9.43
CA VAL A 15 8.34 -0.10 -8.92
C VAL A 15 6.93 -0.70 -8.88
N GLU A 16 6.53 -1.42 -9.93
CA GLU A 16 5.22 -2.08 -9.97
C GLU A 16 5.14 -3.29 -9.04
N ALA A 17 6.25 -4.02 -8.88
CA ALA A 17 6.35 -5.09 -7.89
C ALA A 17 6.17 -4.55 -6.46
N ALA A 18 6.88 -3.47 -6.10
CA ALA A 18 6.74 -2.81 -4.81
C ALA A 18 5.31 -2.26 -4.57
N ARG A 19 4.67 -1.69 -5.60
CA ARG A 19 3.26 -1.26 -5.52
C ARG A 19 2.31 -2.44 -5.28
N THR A 20 2.56 -3.56 -5.93
CA THR A 20 1.75 -4.78 -5.77
C THR A 20 1.90 -5.34 -4.36
N GLU A 21 3.13 -5.40 -3.85
CA GLU A 21 3.40 -5.80 -2.48
C GLU A 21 2.73 -4.88 -1.45
N ALA A 22 2.79 -3.56 -1.65
CA ALA A 22 2.09 -2.60 -0.81
C ALA A 22 0.57 -2.84 -0.78
N ARG A 23 -0.05 -3.14 -1.94
CA ARG A 23 -1.49 -3.50 -2.01
C ARG A 23 -1.80 -4.76 -1.22
N THR A 24 -0.94 -5.78 -1.29
CA THR A 24 -1.10 -7.02 -0.51
C THR A 24 -1.10 -6.74 0.98
N PHE A 25 -0.16 -5.93 1.48
CA PHE A 25 -0.12 -5.57 2.90
C PHE A 25 -1.35 -4.77 3.34
N LEU A 26 -1.83 -3.85 2.51
CA LEU A 26 -3.04 -3.06 2.81
C LEU A 26 -4.30 -3.93 2.86
N GLN A 27 -4.40 -4.93 1.98
CA GLN A 27 -5.49 -5.91 2.03
C GLN A 27 -5.41 -6.73 3.32
N GLN A 28 -4.24 -7.26 3.66
CA GLN A 28 -4.04 -8.02 4.90
C GLN A 28 -4.37 -7.21 6.16
N ALA A 29 -4.01 -5.93 6.19
CA ALA A 29 -4.36 -5.02 7.28
C ALA A 29 -5.88 -4.85 7.38
N SER A 30 -6.56 -4.64 6.24
CA SER A 30 -8.02 -4.52 6.19
C SER A 30 -8.73 -5.78 6.67
N ASP A 31 -8.26 -6.95 6.25
CA ASP A 31 -8.80 -8.25 6.66
C ASP A 31 -8.60 -8.47 8.17
N SER A 32 -7.44 -8.05 8.71
CA SER A 32 -7.14 -8.12 10.14
C SER A 32 -8.05 -7.20 10.96
N LEU A 33 -8.38 -6.02 10.43
CA LEU A 33 -9.29 -5.06 11.08
C LEU A 33 -10.74 -5.57 11.11
N ALA A 34 -11.15 -6.39 10.14
CA ALA A 34 -12.51 -6.90 10.05
C ALA A 34 -12.93 -7.76 11.27
N ALA A 35 -11.97 -8.37 11.97
CA ALA A 35 -12.22 -9.16 13.18
C ALA A 35 -12.61 -8.30 14.40
N PHE A 36 -12.36 -6.99 14.38
CA PHE A 36 -12.66 -6.10 15.50
C PHE A 36 -14.07 -5.51 15.42
N PRO A 37 -14.69 -5.17 16.57
CA PRO A 37 -15.99 -4.49 16.59
C PRO A 37 -15.99 -3.17 15.84
N ASP A 38 -17.13 -2.80 15.25
CA ASP A 38 -17.27 -1.51 14.57
C ASP A 38 -17.25 -0.35 15.55
N ASN A 39 -16.11 0.34 15.58
CA ASN A 39 -15.90 1.51 16.42
C ASN A 39 -15.11 2.57 15.66
N VAL A 40 -15.01 3.76 16.26
CA VAL A 40 -14.31 4.89 15.64
C VAL A 40 -12.85 4.56 15.32
N TYR A 41 -12.16 3.79 16.15
CA TYR A 41 -10.76 3.43 15.94
C TYR A 41 -10.59 2.47 14.76
N ARG A 42 -11.43 1.44 14.66
CA ARG A 42 -11.45 0.51 13.54
C ARG A 42 -11.69 1.25 12.23
N ARG A 43 -12.72 2.11 12.17
CA ARG A 43 -13.05 2.90 10.98
C ARG A 43 -11.93 3.87 10.60
N SER A 44 -11.29 4.51 11.56
CA SER A 44 -10.14 5.38 11.30
C SER A 44 -8.95 4.62 10.72
N MET A 45 -8.63 3.44 11.27
CA MET A 45 -7.55 2.60 10.73
C MET A 45 -7.86 2.09 9.32
N GLN A 46 -9.12 1.74 9.07
CA GLN A 46 -9.58 1.31 7.75
C GLN A 46 -9.50 2.47 6.73
N GLY A 47 -9.91 3.68 7.12
CA GLY A 47 -9.77 4.88 6.30
C GLY A 47 -8.30 5.27 6.02
N LEU A 48 -7.37 4.98 6.93
CA LEU A 48 -5.94 5.14 6.67
C LEU A 48 -5.45 4.16 5.58
N CYS A 49 -5.92 2.91 5.61
CA CYS A 49 -5.59 1.94 4.57
C CYS A 49 -6.09 2.41 3.20
N ASP A 50 -7.33 2.88 3.12
CA ASP A 50 -7.93 3.41 1.89
C ASP A 50 -7.20 4.64 1.35
N PHE A 51 -6.82 5.57 2.23
CA PHE A 51 -6.09 6.77 1.86
C PHE A 51 -4.73 6.45 1.23
N VAL A 52 -3.99 5.48 1.80
CA VAL A 52 -2.68 5.08 1.28
C VAL A 52 -2.82 4.46 -0.11
N VAL A 53 -3.87 3.67 -0.37
CA VAL A 53 -4.15 3.13 -1.71
C VAL A 53 -4.39 4.26 -2.72
N GLN A 54 -5.25 5.22 -2.38
CA GLN A 54 -5.64 6.31 -3.28
C GLN A 54 -4.51 7.29 -3.62
N ARG A 55 -3.50 7.40 -2.76
CA ARG A 55 -2.36 8.33 -2.97
C ARG A 55 -1.39 7.89 -4.08
N THR A 56 -1.63 6.73 -4.69
CA THR A 56 -0.72 6.11 -5.66
C THR A 56 -1.04 6.41 -7.14
N TYR A 57 -2.02 7.29 -7.41
CA TYR A 57 -2.39 7.74 -8.75
C TYR A 57 -1.64 9.01 -9.19
#